data_AF-A0A350BZW4-F1
#
_entry.id   AF-A0A350BZW4-F1
#
_cell.length_a   1.000
_cell.length_b   1.000
_cell.length_c   1.000
_cell.angle_alpha   90.00
_cell.angle_beta   90.00
_cell.angle_gamma   90.00
#
_symmetry.space_group_name_H-M   'P 1'
#
loop_
_entity.id
_entity.type
_entity.pdbx_description
1 polymer ?
#
loop_
_entity_poly.entity_id
_entity_poly.type
_entity_poly.pdbx_seq_one_letter_code
_entity_poly.pdbx_strand_id
1 'polypeptide(L)'
;MELKVLFNTARSATIEIGDGGKYHTQKKYRLTLNGKDYGTTDVVITNLFGLKPDKEYELKVYSIDSVAENETTTKDKVAAGEIDATEDGQEAANEAADAGKEAAAITFRTDSESFTLNVRAFGAKGDGETDDTLAIQTAINACPPNGRVLIPKGVYMFTCLFLKSGLRLELMRDAVLKNDGRTDRLPLLPGVIQSYNEDSEYILGSWEGNPLDQHVSLITGLCVQDVVLYGEGTIDGNASVDGWWNKARIKTPPFRPKM
;
A
#
# COMPACT_ATOMS: atom_id res chain seq x y z
N MET A 1 -11.76 9.47 24.20
CA MET A 1 -11.19 9.00 22.92
C MET A 1 -12.35 8.61 22.04
N GLU A 2 -12.31 8.97 20.76
CA GLU A 2 -13.31 8.61 19.75
C GLU A 2 -12.62 7.80 18.64
N LEU A 3 -13.30 6.79 18.09
CA LEU A 3 -12.82 6.02 16.94
C LEU A 3 -13.72 6.30 15.73
N LYS A 4 -13.14 6.50 14.55
CA LYS A 4 -13.89 6.68 13.29
C LYS A 4 -13.32 5.81 12.19
N VAL A 5 -14.19 5.19 11.40
CA VAL A 5 -13.79 4.55 10.14
C VAL A 5 -13.76 5.62 9.06
N LEU A 6 -12.57 5.95 8.57
CA LEU A 6 -12.37 6.95 7.52
C LEU A 6 -12.47 6.34 6.12
N PHE A 7 -11.98 5.12 5.98
CA PHE A 7 -11.95 4.39 4.72
C PHE A 7 -12.20 2.92 4.99
N ASN A 8 -12.93 2.28 4.10
CA ASN A 8 -13.28 0.88 4.19
C ASN A 8 -13.15 0.25 2.81
N THR A 9 -12.59 -0.96 2.78
CA THR A 9 -12.63 -1.83 1.61
C THR A 9 -13.06 -3.21 2.06
N ALA A 10 -13.13 -4.16 1.12
CA ALA A 10 -13.34 -5.56 1.46
C ALA A 10 -12.18 -6.19 2.28
N ARG A 11 -11.03 -5.49 2.37
CA ARG A 11 -9.71 -6.08 2.69
C ARG A 11 -8.89 -5.26 3.68
N SER A 12 -9.30 -4.02 3.90
CA SER A 12 -8.67 -3.08 4.81
C SER A 12 -9.67 -2.07 5.34
N ALA A 13 -9.33 -1.43 6.45
CA ALA A 13 -10.03 -0.26 6.96
C ALA A 13 -9.03 0.74 7.52
N THR A 14 -9.28 2.03 7.34
CA THR A 14 -8.50 3.13 7.93
C THR A 14 -9.29 3.71 9.08
N ILE A 15 -8.67 3.72 10.25
CA ILE A 15 -9.27 4.16 11.51
C ILE A 15 -8.58 5.43 11.98
N GLU A 16 -9.38 6.44 12.33
CA GLU A 16 -8.93 7.59 13.09
C GLU A 16 -9.09 7.31 14.60
N ILE A 17 -8.00 7.45 15.35
CA ILE A 17 -7.97 7.41 16.81
C ILE A 17 -7.96 8.85 17.33
N GLY A 18 -9.15 9.42 17.53
CA GLY A 18 -9.37 10.78 18.00
C GLY A 18 -9.18 10.90 19.52
N ASP A 19 -7.93 10.89 19.97
CA ASP A 19 -7.58 11.15 21.38
C ASP A 19 -7.09 12.59 21.64
N GLY A 20 -7.07 13.43 20.60
CA GLY A 20 -6.58 14.81 20.64
C GLY A 20 -5.13 14.96 20.14
N GLY A 21 -4.46 13.87 19.79
CA GLY A 21 -3.22 13.89 19.01
C GLY A 21 -3.41 14.48 17.61
N LYS A 22 -2.30 14.91 16.97
CA LYS A 22 -2.31 15.49 15.61
C LYS A 22 -1.83 14.51 14.55
N TYR A 23 -0.63 13.97 14.77
CA TYR A 23 -0.03 12.93 13.94
C TYR A 23 0.17 11.69 14.79
N HIS A 24 0.90 11.86 15.90
CA HIS A 24 0.95 10.87 16.97
C HIS A 24 -0.26 11.02 17.90
N THR A 25 -0.70 9.89 18.43
CA THR A 25 -1.65 9.81 19.53
C THR A 25 -1.03 10.33 20.83
N GLN A 26 -1.85 10.67 21.83
CA GLN A 26 -1.36 11.09 23.15
C GLN A 26 -0.72 9.93 23.94
N LYS A 27 -1.13 8.70 23.66
CA LYS A 27 -0.58 7.48 24.25
C LYS A 27 -0.34 6.43 23.17
N LYS A 28 0.53 5.46 23.45
CA LYS A 28 0.60 4.23 22.66
C LYS A 28 -0.60 3.35 22.98
N TYR A 29 -1.23 2.78 21.96
CA TYR A 29 -2.39 1.92 22.10
C TYR A 29 -2.13 0.52 21.57
N ARG A 30 -2.71 -0.46 22.25
CA ARG A 30 -2.86 -1.83 21.77
C ARG A 30 -4.20 -1.99 21.09
N LEU A 31 -4.24 -2.73 19.99
CA LEU A 31 -5.39 -2.94 19.14
C LEU A 31 -5.77 -4.41 19.13
N THR A 32 -7.06 -4.70 19.24
CA THR A 32 -7.59 -6.05 19.03
C THR A 32 -8.72 -6.02 18.02
N LEU A 33 -8.80 -7.03 17.17
CA LEU A 33 -9.89 -7.24 16.21
C LEU A 33 -10.64 -8.53 16.56
N ASN A 34 -11.93 -8.42 16.86
CA ASN A 34 -12.77 -9.53 17.32
C ASN A 34 -12.14 -10.31 18.49
N GLY A 35 -11.56 -9.57 19.44
CA GLY A 35 -10.86 -10.12 20.62
C GLY A 35 -9.47 -10.72 20.35
N LYS A 36 -9.00 -10.77 19.09
CA LYS A 36 -7.64 -11.20 18.76
C LYS A 36 -6.69 -10.02 18.70
N ASP A 37 -5.49 -10.17 19.26
CA ASP A 37 -4.43 -9.16 19.14
C ASP A 37 -4.14 -8.82 17.66
N TYR A 38 -4.10 -7.53 17.36
CA TYR A 38 -3.76 -7.01 16.03
C TYR A 38 -2.40 -6.30 16.04
N GLY A 39 -2.01 -5.71 17.17
CA GLY A 39 -0.73 -5.04 17.35
C GLY A 39 -0.84 -3.75 18.14
N THR A 40 0.11 -2.83 17.95
CA THR A 40 0.12 -1.53 18.63
C THR A 40 0.25 -0.39 17.64
N THR A 41 -0.18 0.80 18.03
CA THR A 41 -0.05 2.03 17.25
C THR A 41 0.20 3.21 18.17
N ASP A 42 0.95 4.19 17.68
CA ASP A 42 1.16 5.50 18.28
C ASP A 42 0.84 6.63 17.29
N VAL A 43 0.09 6.33 16.22
CA VAL A 43 -0.35 7.28 15.20
C VAL A 43 -1.87 7.36 15.13
N VAL A 44 -2.37 8.56 14.88
CA VAL A 44 -3.81 8.87 14.85
C VAL A 44 -4.50 8.11 13.71
N ILE A 45 -3.87 8.03 12.54
CA ILE A 45 -4.40 7.32 11.38
C ILE A 45 -3.78 5.93 11.33
N THR A 46 -4.58 4.91 11.63
CA THR A 46 -4.14 3.52 11.69
C THR A 46 -4.86 2.69 10.63
N ASN A 47 -4.09 1.95 9.83
CA ASN A 47 -4.62 1.05 8.83
C ASN A 47 -4.71 -0.39 9.37
N LEU A 48 -5.86 -1.00 9.17
CA LEU A 48 -6.13 -2.41 9.40
C LEU A 48 -6.06 -3.13 8.05
N PHE A 49 -5.21 -4.15 7.92
CA PHE A 49 -5.01 -4.92 6.69
C PHE A 49 -5.35 -6.41 6.90
N GLY A 50 -5.43 -7.16 5.81
CA GLY A 50 -5.68 -8.61 5.87
C GLY A 50 -7.10 -8.98 6.29
N LEU A 51 -8.06 -8.06 6.12
CA LEU A 51 -9.46 -8.31 6.44
C LEU A 51 -10.12 -9.22 5.40
N LYS A 52 -11.24 -9.84 5.79
CA LYS A 52 -12.07 -10.66 4.92
C LYS A 52 -13.26 -9.83 4.41
N PRO A 53 -13.79 -10.10 3.20
CA PRO A 53 -14.89 -9.34 2.62
C PRO A 53 -16.18 -9.63 3.36
N ASP A 54 -17.09 -8.66 3.31
CA ASP A 54 -18.44 -8.75 3.86
C ASP A 54 -18.47 -9.32 5.30
N LYS A 55 -17.52 -8.89 6.12
CA LYS A 55 -17.33 -9.40 7.48
C LYS A 55 -17.38 -8.27 8.48
N GLU A 56 -18.12 -8.50 9.57
CA GLU A 56 -18.15 -7.61 10.72
C GLU A 56 -16.90 -7.78 11.58
N TYR A 57 -16.37 -6.64 12.03
CA TYR A 57 -15.21 -6.52 12.89
C TYR A 57 -15.52 -5.57 14.05
N GLU A 58 -15.24 -6.03 15.26
CA GLU A 58 -15.13 -5.19 16.45
C GLU A 58 -13.65 -4.84 16.67
N LEU A 59 -13.31 -3.57 16.55
CA LEU A 59 -12.01 -3.03 16.96
C LEU A 59 -12.12 -2.52 18.39
N LYS A 60 -11.27 -3.04 19.27
CA LYS A 60 -11.06 -2.49 20.62
C LYS A 60 -9.64 -1.95 20.75
N VAL A 61 -9.53 -0.81 21.43
CA VAL A 61 -8.29 -0.07 21.62
C VAL A 61 -8.03 0.07 23.12
N TYR A 62 -6.84 -0.30 23.57
CA TYR A 62 -6.43 -0.30 24.97
C TYR A 62 -5.26 0.66 25.16
N SER A 63 -5.35 1.56 26.15
CA SER A 63 -4.20 2.41 26.49
C SER A 63 -3.13 1.58 27.15
N ILE A 64 -1.91 1.65 26.62
CA ILE A 64 -0.72 1.10 27.26
C ILE A 64 -0.19 2.21 28.15
N ASP A 65 -0.33 2.06 29.47
CA ASP A 65 0.36 2.96 30.38
C ASP A 65 1.84 2.59 30.33
N SER A 66 2.70 3.58 30.05
CA SER A 66 4.15 3.37 29.93
C SER A 66 4.66 2.62 31.16
N VAL A 67 5.12 1.38 30.97
CA VAL A 67 5.97 0.72 31.95
C VAL A 67 7.17 1.64 32.15
N ALA A 68 7.44 2.03 33.40
CA ALA A 68 8.63 2.78 33.74
C ALA A 68 9.86 2.08 33.12
N GLU A 69 10.69 2.83 32.40
CA GLU A 69 11.98 2.36 31.92
C GLU A 69 12.83 1.92 33.13
N ASN A 70 12.82 0.63 33.45
CA ASN A 70 13.89 0.05 34.23
C ASN A 70 15.00 -0.34 33.25
N GLU A 71 15.89 0.61 32.97
CA GLU A 71 17.23 0.31 32.46
C GLU A 71 17.92 -0.63 33.45
N THR A 72 17.90 -1.93 33.19
CA THR A 72 18.87 -2.85 33.79
C THR A 72 19.92 -3.17 32.75
N THR A 73 20.93 -2.31 32.70
CA THR A 73 22.20 -2.53 32.01
C THR A 73 22.82 -3.83 32.52
N THR A 74 22.82 -4.87 31.69
CA THR A 74 23.68 -6.05 31.88
C THR A 74 24.53 -6.23 30.62
N LYS A 75 25.48 -5.31 30.45
CA LYS A 75 26.79 -5.70 29.92
C LYS A 75 27.62 -6.20 31.10
N ASP A 76 28.35 -7.27 30.85
CA ASP A 76 29.43 -7.84 31.67
C ASP A 76 29.05 -8.89 32.73
N LYS A 77 28.71 -10.10 32.25
CA LYS A 77 29.34 -11.35 32.74
C LYS A 77 29.59 -12.35 31.58
N VAL A 78 30.73 -12.13 30.94
CA VAL A 78 31.79 -13.10 30.58
C VAL A 78 31.40 -14.47 29.98
N ALA A 79 31.99 -14.69 28.81
CA ALA A 79 32.14 -15.93 28.06
C ALA A 79 32.74 -17.10 28.85
N ALA A 80 32.14 -18.29 28.70
CA ALA A 80 32.81 -19.58 28.58
C ALA A 80 31.78 -20.59 28.02
N GLY A 81 32.22 -21.45 27.09
CA GLY A 81 31.36 -22.21 26.18
C GLY A 81 30.60 -23.41 26.77
N GLU A 82 29.63 -23.83 25.94
CA GLU A 82 28.92 -25.12 25.82
C GLU A 82 28.45 -25.85 27.09
N ILE A 83 27.12 -26.00 27.22
CA ILE A 83 26.45 -27.32 27.30
C ILE A 83 24.95 -27.20 26.98
N ASP A 84 24.47 -28.27 26.36
CA ASP A 84 23.13 -28.62 25.87
C ASP A 84 22.18 -29.06 27.01
N ALA A 85 20.90 -29.21 26.64
CA ALA A 85 19.78 -29.89 27.30
C ALA A 85 18.81 -29.10 28.20
N THR A 86 17.62 -28.92 27.60
CA THR A 86 16.25 -29.06 28.15
C THR A 86 15.80 -28.17 29.29
N GLU A 87 14.80 -27.32 29.01
CA GLU A 87 13.69 -27.05 29.93
C GLU A 87 12.46 -26.57 29.11
N ASP A 88 11.69 -27.55 28.63
CA ASP A 88 10.25 -27.40 28.42
C ASP A 88 9.62 -27.00 29.77
N GLY A 89 8.83 -25.92 29.83
CA GLY A 89 7.95 -25.73 30.99
C GLY A 89 7.56 -24.32 31.41
N GLN A 90 7.97 -23.24 30.73
CA GLN A 90 7.72 -21.88 31.26
C GLN A 90 7.30 -20.81 30.24
N GLU A 91 6.62 -21.15 29.15
CA GLU A 91 6.08 -20.15 28.20
C GLU A 91 4.59 -19.82 28.39
N ALA A 92 3.85 -20.52 29.24
CA ALA A 92 2.39 -20.38 29.30
C ALA A 92 1.83 -19.43 30.39
N ALA A 93 2.67 -18.71 31.15
CA ALA A 93 2.20 -17.98 32.34
C ALA A 93 2.52 -16.47 32.40
N ASN A 94 3.03 -15.85 31.33
CA ASN A 94 3.38 -14.41 31.35
C ASN A 94 2.67 -13.52 30.31
N GLU A 95 1.72 -14.03 29.53
CA GLU A 95 0.97 -13.18 28.55
C GLU A 95 -0.18 -12.37 29.17
N ALA A 96 -0.49 -12.54 30.46
CA ALA A 96 -1.68 -11.95 31.09
C ALA A 96 -1.43 -10.61 31.84
N ALA A 97 -0.22 -10.05 31.83
CA ALA A 97 0.14 -8.90 32.66
C ALA A 97 0.17 -7.52 31.94
N ASP A 98 -0.13 -7.46 30.63
CA ASP A 98 -0.16 -6.20 29.86
C ASP A 98 -1.47 -6.02 29.08
N ALA A 99 -2.60 -6.11 29.79
CA ALA A 99 -3.92 -6.00 29.16
C ALA A 99 -4.33 -4.54 28.83
N GLY A 100 -3.63 -3.54 29.38
CA GLY A 100 -4.02 -2.12 29.28
C GLY A 100 -5.44 -1.85 29.78
N LYS A 101 -5.85 -0.59 29.87
CA LYS A 101 -7.25 -0.23 30.12
C LYS A 101 -7.95 -0.03 28.77
N GLU A 102 -9.11 -0.66 28.57
CA GLU A 102 -9.93 -0.40 27.37
C GLU A 102 -10.28 1.10 27.29
N ALA A 103 -9.92 1.71 26.16
CA ALA A 103 -10.04 3.14 25.93
C ALA A 103 -11.22 3.48 25.00
N ALA A 104 -11.48 2.66 23.96
CA ALA A 104 -12.68 2.73 23.13
C ALA A 104 -12.87 1.46 22.28
N ALA A 105 -14.06 1.32 21.71
CA ALA A 105 -14.41 0.27 20.76
C ALA A 105 -15.24 0.84 19.59
N ILE A 106 -15.12 0.22 18.42
CA ILE A 106 -15.97 0.50 17.26
C ILE A 106 -16.24 -0.80 16.49
N THR A 107 -17.45 -0.94 15.95
CA THR A 107 -17.80 -2.02 15.04
C THR A 107 -17.95 -1.48 13.62
N PHE A 108 -17.47 -2.24 12.64
CA PHE A 108 -17.63 -1.93 11.22
C PHE A 108 -17.72 -3.21 10.40
N ARG A 109 -18.33 -3.11 9.22
CA ARG A 109 -18.41 -4.22 8.26
C ARG A 109 -17.60 -3.88 7.02
N THR A 110 -16.71 -4.77 6.61
CA THR A 110 -15.95 -4.60 5.37
C THR A 110 -16.87 -4.70 4.15
N ASP A 111 -16.49 -4.05 3.06
CA ASP A 111 -17.26 -4.11 1.83
C ASP A 111 -17.26 -5.54 1.25
N SER A 112 -18.19 -5.82 0.35
CA SER A 112 -18.19 -7.08 -0.41
C SER A 112 -17.11 -7.08 -1.50
N GLU A 113 -16.62 -8.27 -1.84
CA GLU A 113 -15.75 -8.48 -3.01
C GLU A 113 -16.30 -9.63 -3.85
N SER A 114 -16.40 -9.44 -5.16
CA SER A 114 -16.91 -10.45 -6.08
C SER A 114 -15.84 -11.50 -6.43
N PHE A 115 -14.67 -11.05 -6.87
CA PHE A 115 -13.57 -11.91 -7.33
C PHE A 115 -12.21 -11.32 -6.96
N THR A 116 -11.25 -12.20 -6.67
CA THR A 116 -9.82 -11.85 -6.57
C THR A 116 -9.09 -12.33 -7.82
N LEU A 117 -8.50 -11.41 -8.57
CA LEU A 117 -7.63 -11.68 -9.71
C LEU A 117 -6.17 -11.55 -9.25
N ASN A 118 -5.55 -12.67 -8.91
CA ASN A 118 -4.12 -12.71 -8.61
C ASN A 118 -3.32 -12.58 -9.92
N VAL A 119 -2.44 -11.59 -10.03
CA VAL A 119 -1.66 -11.32 -11.25
C VAL A 119 -0.82 -12.53 -11.71
N ARG A 120 -0.45 -13.45 -10.81
CA ARG A 120 0.25 -14.69 -11.17
C ARG A 120 -0.58 -15.63 -12.04
N ALA A 121 -1.91 -15.62 -11.88
CA ALA A 121 -2.82 -16.38 -12.74
C ALA A 121 -2.85 -15.83 -14.19
N PHE A 122 -2.39 -14.60 -14.38
CA PHE A 122 -2.26 -13.94 -15.68
C PHE A 122 -0.82 -14.01 -16.25
N GLY A 123 0.07 -14.76 -15.60
CA GLY A 123 1.44 -14.99 -16.05
C GLY A 123 2.49 -14.11 -15.42
N ALA A 124 2.14 -13.24 -14.47
CA ALA A 124 3.14 -12.45 -13.74
C ALA A 124 4.01 -13.37 -12.88
N LYS A 125 5.32 -13.16 -12.88
CA LYS A 125 6.26 -13.98 -12.09
C LYS A 125 6.59 -13.32 -10.75
N GLY A 126 6.85 -12.01 -10.74
CA GLY A 126 7.28 -11.31 -9.54
C GLY A 126 8.69 -11.73 -9.08
N ASP A 127 9.57 -12.06 -10.03
CA ASP A 127 10.94 -12.54 -9.81
C ASP A 127 12.01 -11.42 -9.85
N GLY A 128 11.61 -10.19 -10.14
CA GLY A 128 12.50 -9.02 -10.24
C GLY A 128 13.22 -8.89 -11.58
N GLU A 129 12.95 -9.77 -12.55
CA GLU A 129 13.63 -9.79 -13.85
C GLU A 129 12.64 -9.82 -15.02
N THR A 130 11.57 -10.61 -14.89
CA THR A 130 10.55 -10.77 -15.92
C THR A 130 9.71 -9.51 -16.07
N ASP A 131 9.49 -9.09 -17.31
CA ASP A 131 8.53 -8.03 -17.64
C ASP A 131 7.10 -8.51 -17.38
N ASP A 132 6.55 -8.11 -16.23
CA ASP A 132 5.22 -8.47 -15.76
C ASP A 132 4.14 -7.50 -16.27
N THR A 133 4.51 -6.49 -17.07
CA THR A 133 3.60 -5.40 -17.51
C THR A 133 2.31 -5.94 -18.12
N LEU A 134 2.42 -6.86 -19.09
CA LEU A 134 1.26 -7.38 -19.81
C LEU A 134 0.36 -8.23 -18.91
N ALA A 135 0.95 -9.05 -18.03
CA ALA A 135 0.20 -9.90 -17.12
C ALA A 135 -0.61 -9.05 -16.12
N ILE A 136 0.01 -8.02 -15.54
CA ILE A 136 -0.65 -7.10 -14.61
C ILE A 136 -1.72 -6.29 -15.34
N GLN A 137 -1.43 -5.74 -16.52
CA GLN A 137 -2.41 -5.00 -17.32
C GLN A 137 -3.60 -5.87 -17.72
N THR A 138 -3.36 -7.15 -18.05
CA THR A 138 -4.43 -8.10 -18.36
C THR A 138 -5.34 -8.33 -17.14
N ALA A 139 -4.76 -8.49 -15.95
CA ALA A 139 -5.53 -8.61 -14.71
C ALA A 139 -6.38 -7.35 -14.42
N ILE A 140 -5.81 -6.15 -14.61
CA ILE A 140 -6.53 -4.87 -14.47
C ILE A 140 -7.71 -4.81 -15.43
N ASN A 141 -7.48 -5.09 -16.72
CA ASN A 141 -8.51 -5.03 -17.75
C ASN A 141 -9.61 -6.06 -17.50
N ALA A 142 -9.25 -7.28 -17.10
CA ALA A 142 -10.19 -8.38 -16.82
C ALA A 142 -10.95 -8.23 -15.50
N CYS A 143 -10.53 -7.36 -14.58
CA CYS A 143 -11.13 -7.24 -13.26
C CYS A 143 -12.63 -6.85 -13.34
N PRO A 144 -13.56 -7.68 -12.87
CA PRO A 144 -14.99 -7.35 -12.94
C PRO A 144 -15.35 -6.24 -11.94
N PRO A 145 -16.55 -5.62 -12.07
CA PRO A 145 -17.08 -4.74 -11.04
C PRO A 145 -17.05 -5.40 -9.65
N ASN A 146 -16.71 -4.61 -8.62
CA ASN A 146 -16.51 -5.08 -7.24
C ASN A 146 -15.45 -6.20 -7.08
N GLY A 147 -14.62 -6.42 -8.10
CA GLY A 147 -13.47 -7.30 -8.02
C GLY A 147 -12.23 -6.59 -7.51
N ARG A 148 -11.17 -7.36 -7.29
CA ARG A 148 -9.86 -6.87 -6.86
C ARG A 148 -8.75 -7.51 -7.67
N VAL A 149 -7.77 -6.72 -8.09
CA VAL A 149 -6.49 -7.21 -8.59
C VAL A 149 -5.51 -7.30 -7.42
N LEU A 150 -4.91 -8.48 -7.25
CA LEU A 150 -3.98 -8.78 -6.16
C LEU A 150 -2.57 -8.96 -6.71
N ILE A 151 -1.63 -8.14 -6.21
CA ILE A 151 -0.19 -8.31 -6.40
C ILE A 151 0.37 -8.91 -5.11
N PRO A 152 0.64 -10.24 -5.06
CA PRO A 152 1.20 -10.87 -3.86
C PRO A 152 2.69 -10.56 -3.72
N LYS A 153 3.29 -10.90 -2.57
CA LYS A 153 4.75 -10.79 -2.32
C LYS A 153 5.61 -11.20 -3.52
N GLY A 154 6.60 -10.37 -3.87
CA GLY A 154 7.50 -10.54 -5.01
C GLY A 154 7.92 -9.19 -5.59
N VAL A 155 8.87 -9.18 -6.54
CA VAL A 155 9.29 -7.96 -7.24
C VAL A 155 8.80 -8.05 -8.69
N TYR A 156 7.86 -7.20 -9.06
CA TYR A 156 7.21 -7.23 -10.38
C TYR A 156 7.74 -6.09 -11.22
N MET A 157 8.47 -6.43 -12.29
CA MET A 157 9.03 -5.42 -13.18
C MET A 157 7.94 -4.96 -14.16
N PHE A 158 7.76 -3.65 -14.31
CA PHE A 158 6.78 -3.11 -15.24
C PHE A 158 7.28 -1.84 -15.94
N THR A 159 6.79 -1.58 -17.15
CA THR A 159 7.05 -0.33 -17.87
C THR A 159 6.05 0.74 -17.44
N CYS A 160 4.76 0.52 -17.71
CA CYS A 160 3.66 1.41 -17.32
C CYS A 160 2.34 0.63 -17.22
N LEU A 161 1.40 1.11 -16.42
CA LEU A 161 0.07 0.52 -16.25
C LEU A 161 -1.03 1.58 -16.44
N PHE A 162 -2.11 1.19 -17.13
CA PHE A 162 -3.32 1.98 -17.27
C PHE A 162 -4.40 1.42 -16.35
N LEU A 163 -4.91 2.28 -15.47
CA LEU A 163 -6.00 1.96 -14.56
C LEU A 163 -7.35 2.02 -15.29
N LYS A 164 -8.36 1.40 -14.69
CA LYS A 164 -9.75 1.48 -15.17
C LYS A 164 -10.71 1.81 -14.03
N SER A 165 -11.90 2.29 -14.35
CA SER A 165 -12.93 2.62 -13.35
C SER A 165 -13.34 1.41 -12.51
N GLY A 166 -13.62 1.62 -11.23
CA GLY A 166 -14.02 0.58 -10.28
C GLY A 166 -12.89 -0.36 -9.86
N LEU A 167 -11.63 -0.02 -10.15
CA LEU A 167 -10.48 -0.87 -9.84
C LEU A 167 -10.11 -0.79 -8.35
N ARG A 168 -10.03 -1.96 -7.70
CA ARG A 168 -9.32 -2.15 -6.44
C ARG A 168 -8.01 -2.89 -6.74
N LEU A 169 -6.87 -2.22 -6.59
CA LEU A 169 -5.54 -2.80 -6.78
C LEU A 169 -4.82 -2.88 -5.43
N GLU A 170 -4.55 -4.10 -4.98
CA GLU A 170 -3.86 -4.35 -3.73
C GLU A 170 -2.43 -4.83 -3.96
N LEU A 171 -1.46 -4.16 -3.35
CA LEU A 171 -0.09 -4.63 -3.21
C LEU A 171 0.08 -5.21 -1.81
N MET A 172 0.24 -6.54 -1.71
CA MET A 172 0.48 -7.18 -0.42
C MET A 172 1.80 -6.70 0.20
N ARG A 173 1.94 -6.88 1.51
CA ARG A 173 3.23 -6.75 2.19
C ARG A 173 4.32 -7.50 1.43
N ASP A 174 5.49 -6.88 1.32
CA ASP A 174 6.66 -7.35 0.55
C ASP A 174 6.44 -7.49 -0.98
N ALA A 175 5.32 -7.01 -1.53
CA ALA A 175 5.20 -6.82 -2.97
C ALA A 175 5.89 -5.51 -3.37
N VAL A 176 6.75 -5.56 -4.38
CA VAL A 176 7.38 -4.39 -4.97
C VAL A 176 6.97 -4.32 -6.42
N LEU A 177 6.20 -3.31 -6.79
CA LEU A 177 5.90 -2.99 -8.17
C LEU A 177 6.98 -2.01 -8.66
N LYS A 178 7.95 -2.50 -9.44
CA LYS A 178 9.19 -1.80 -9.76
C LYS A 178 9.28 -1.43 -11.24
N ASN A 179 9.54 -0.16 -11.55
CA ASN A 179 9.74 0.24 -12.93
C ASN A 179 11.00 -0.40 -13.52
N ASP A 180 10.92 -0.84 -14.78
CA ASP A 180 12.00 -1.49 -15.50
C ASP A 180 13.12 -0.54 -16.00
N GLY A 181 12.94 0.77 -15.86
CA GLY A 181 13.90 1.78 -16.30
C GLY A 181 13.97 1.96 -17.82
N ARG A 182 13.11 1.29 -18.61
CA ARG A 182 13.11 1.33 -20.08
C ARG A 182 12.25 2.48 -20.58
N THR A 183 12.79 3.69 -20.46
CA THR A 183 12.08 4.93 -20.81
C THR A 183 11.75 5.04 -22.30
N ASP A 184 12.53 4.37 -23.16
CA ASP A 184 12.29 4.22 -24.59
C ASP A 184 10.99 3.47 -24.93
N ARG A 185 10.46 2.71 -23.97
CA ARG A 185 9.22 1.94 -24.13
C ARG A 185 7.98 2.67 -23.63
N LEU A 186 8.11 3.84 -23.03
CA LEU A 186 6.97 4.56 -22.50
C LEU A 186 6.13 5.18 -23.63
N PRO A 187 4.83 4.83 -23.72
CA PRO A 187 3.92 5.48 -24.65
C PRO A 187 3.87 7.00 -24.47
N LEU A 188 3.46 7.68 -25.54
CA LEU A 188 3.23 9.12 -25.55
C LEU A 188 1.76 9.45 -25.32
N LEU A 189 1.52 10.49 -24.54
CA LEU A 189 0.27 11.23 -24.50
C LEU A 189 0.46 12.50 -25.34
N PRO A 190 -0.17 12.59 -26.52
CA PRO A 190 -0.15 13.80 -27.33
C PRO A 190 -0.66 15.01 -26.55
N GLY A 191 0.02 16.15 -26.67
CA GLY A 191 -0.36 17.38 -25.98
C GLY A 191 -1.76 17.84 -26.35
N VAL A 192 -2.01 17.96 -27.65
CA VAL A 192 -3.30 18.35 -28.23
C VAL A 192 -3.75 17.29 -29.23
N ILE A 193 -5.00 16.88 -29.14
CA ILE A 193 -5.71 16.12 -30.15
C ILE A 193 -6.87 16.98 -30.64
N GLN A 194 -6.93 17.27 -31.93
CA GLN A 194 -8.05 18.03 -32.51
C GLN A 194 -9.27 17.14 -32.71
N SER A 195 -10.46 17.73 -32.50
CA SER A 195 -11.71 17.10 -32.90
C SER A 195 -11.76 16.93 -34.42
N TYR A 196 -12.55 15.96 -34.89
CA TYR A 196 -12.69 15.67 -36.33
C TYR A 196 -13.14 16.87 -37.16
N ASN A 197 -13.97 17.74 -36.57
CA ASN A 197 -14.49 18.96 -37.18
C ASN A 197 -13.66 20.21 -36.84
N GLU A 198 -12.50 20.05 -36.20
CA GLU A 198 -11.52 21.11 -35.90
C GLU A 198 -12.08 22.30 -35.09
N ASP A 199 -13.16 22.09 -34.33
CA ASP A 199 -13.82 23.12 -33.52
C ASP A 199 -13.46 23.07 -32.03
N SER A 200 -12.76 22.01 -31.62
CA SER A 200 -12.41 21.75 -30.24
C SER A 200 -11.12 20.95 -30.11
N GLU A 201 -10.48 21.10 -28.96
CA GLU A 201 -9.20 20.45 -28.63
C GLU A 201 -9.39 19.54 -27.41
N TYR A 202 -8.83 18.34 -27.50
CA TYR A 202 -8.72 17.40 -26.40
C TYR A 202 -7.27 17.38 -25.91
N ILE A 203 -7.04 17.97 -24.74
CA ILE A 203 -5.71 18.03 -24.11
C ILE A 203 -5.48 16.73 -23.34
N LEU A 204 -4.64 15.87 -23.88
CA LEU A 204 -4.32 14.57 -23.27
C LEU A 204 -2.97 14.59 -22.55
N GLY A 205 -1.97 15.24 -23.15
CA GLY A 205 -0.66 15.52 -22.58
C GLY A 205 -0.57 16.94 -22.05
N SER A 206 0.06 17.13 -20.89
CA SER A 206 0.44 18.46 -20.42
C SER A 206 1.75 18.42 -19.64
N TRP A 207 2.59 19.42 -19.85
CA TRP A 207 3.85 19.57 -19.13
C TRP A 207 4.01 21.02 -18.66
N GLU A 208 4.23 21.21 -17.35
CA GLU A 208 4.27 22.52 -16.68
C GLU A 208 3.08 23.44 -17.02
N GLY A 209 1.89 22.86 -17.24
CA GLY A 209 0.66 23.61 -17.57
C GLY A 209 0.45 23.89 -19.06
N ASN A 210 1.36 23.49 -19.95
CA ASN A 210 1.22 23.63 -21.40
C ASN A 210 0.82 22.30 -22.05
N PRO A 211 -0.05 22.30 -23.08
CA PRO A 211 -0.47 21.08 -23.76
C PRO A 211 0.63 20.59 -24.72
N LEU A 212 1.54 19.78 -24.19
CA LEU A 212 2.73 19.27 -24.88
C LEU A 212 2.78 17.75 -24.81
N ASP A 213 3.37 17.12 -25.82
CA ASP A 213 3.61 15.68 -25.86
C ASP A 213 4.49 15.25 -24.67
N GLN A 214 3.98 14.31 -23.89
CA GLN A 214 4.69 13.76 -22.74
C GLN A 214 4.66 12.24 -22.74
N HIS A 215 5.62 11.61 -22.07
CA HIS A 215 5.50 10.20 -21.73
C HIS A 215 4.37 9.96 -20.72
N VAL A 216 3.75 8.78 -20.76
CA VAL A 216 2.80 8.35 -19.73
C VAL A 216 3.47 8.18 -18.38
N SER A 217 2.73 8.42 -17.30
CA SER A 217 3.18 8.13 -15.94
C SER A 217 3.27 6.62 -15.72
N LEU A 218 4.07 6.19 -14.74
CA LEU A 218 4.22 4.76 -14.44
C LEU A 218 2.87 4.08 -14.18
N ILE A 219 1.99 4.75 -13.45
CA ILE A 219 0.61 4.34 -13.24
C ILE A 219 -0.27 5.49 -13.69
N THR A 220 -1.11 5.25 -14.69
CA THR A 220 -1.90 6.29 -15.36
C THR A 220 -3.39 5.96 -15.30
N GLY A 221 -4.20 6.89 -14.80
CA GLY A 221 -5.66 6.85 -14.90
C GLY A 221 -6.15 7.90 -15.89
N LEU A 222 -6.76 7.48 -17.01
CA LEU A 222 -7.39 8.37 -17.99
C LEU A 222 -8.89 8.17 -17.98
N CYS A 223 -9.65 9.24 -17.69
CA CYS A 223 -11.12 9.20 -17.65
C CYS A 223 -11.68 8.08 -16.75
N VAL A 224 -11.03 7.83 -15.60
CA VAL A 224 -11.42 6.81 -14.64
C VAL A 224 -12.05 7.41 -13.38
N GLN A 225 -12.89 6.64 -12.72
CA GLN A 225 -13.51 6.96 -11.43
C GLN A 225 -13.54 5.73 -10.51
N ASP A 226 -13.64 5.94 -9.20
CA ASP A 226 -13.66 4.85 -8.20
C ASP A 226 -12.45 3.91 -8.35
N VAL A 227 -11.24 4.45 -8.17
CA VAL A 227 -10.01 3.68 -8.24
C VAL A 227 -9.30 3.73 -6.90
N VAL A 228 -9.03 2.56 -6.34
CA VAL A 228 -8.39 2.39 -5.04
C VAL A 228 -7.11 1.59 -5.22
N LEU A 229 -5.97 2.23 -4.95
CA LEU A 229 -4.69 1.57 -4.75
C LEU A 229 -4.38 1.51 -3.26
N TYR A 230 -4.12 0.32 -2.74
CA TYR A 230 -3.92 0.12 -1.31
C TYR A 230 -3.05 -1.11 -1.02
N GLY A 231 -2.80 -1.35 0.26
CA GLY A 231 -1.99 -2.45 0.76
C GLY A 231 -0.69 -1.97 1.37
N GLU A 232 0.20 -2.91 1.67
CA GLU A 232 1.45 -2.68 2.40
C GLU A 232 2.69 -2.80 1.51
N GLY A 233 2.49 -3.02 0.21
CA GLY A 233 3.58 -3.12 -0.75
C GLY A 233 4.17 -1.76 -1.14
N THR A 234 5.21 -1.82 -1.96
CA THR A 234 5.98 -0.67 -2.43
C THR A 234 5.78 -0.46 -3.93
N ILE A 235 5.64 0.80 -4.34
CA ILE A 235 5.77 1.20 -5.74
C ILE A 235 7.13 1.87 -5.89
N ASP A 236 8.03 1.24 -6.63
CA ASP A 236 9.40 1.71 -6.87
C ASP A 236 9.49 2.27 -8.29
N GLY A 237 9.64 3.59 -8.40
CA GLY A 237 9.78 4.27 -9.68
C GLY A 237 11.12 4.04 -10.38
N ASN A 238 12.08 3.40 -9.70
CA ASN A 238 13.41 3.04 -10.21
C ASN A 238 14.15 4.21 -10.90
N ALA A 239 13.93 5.44 -10.43
CA ALA A 239 14.58 6.63 -10.95
C ALA A 239 16.02 6.73 -10.43
N SER A 240 16.96 7.05 -11.31
CA SER A 240 18.39 7.15 -10.99
C SER A 240 19.08 8.27 -11.76
N VAL A 241 20.32 8.61 -11.34
CA VAL A 241 21.19 9.60 -12.02
C VAL A 241 21.51 9.19 -13.45
N ASP A 242 21.68 7.88 -13.70
CA ASP A 242 21.99 7.37 -15.03
C ASP A 242 20.73 7.24 -15.91
N GLY A 243 19.54 7.24 -15.29
CA GLY A 243 18.24 7.22 -15.96
C GLY A 243 17.54 8.58 -15.91
N TRP A 244 16.37 8.63 -15.27
CA TRP A 244 15.49 9.81 -15.25
C TRP A 244 16.14 11.11 -14.77
N TRP A 245 17.10 11.06 -13.85
CA TRP A 245 17.74 12.28 -13.32
C TRP A 245 18.91 12.76 -14.18
N ASN A 246 19.30 12.00 -15.19
CA ASN A 246 20.29 12.44 -16.16
C ASN A 246 19.79 13.72 -16.82
N LYS A 247 20.62 14.78 -16.79
CA LYS A 247 20.30 16.11 -17.33
C LYS A 247 18.92 16.62 -16.89
N ALA A 248 18.55 16.45 -15.61
CA ALA A 248 17.25 16.85 -15.06
C ALA A 248 16.82 18.31 -15.30
N ARG A 249 17.76 19.19 -15.63
CA ARG A 249 17.52 20.62 -15.92
C ARG A 249 17.39 20.92 -17.42
N ILE A 250 17.44 19.90 -18.28
CA ILE A 250 17.35 20.04 -19.74
C ILE A 250 16.02 19.46 -20.20
N LYS A 251 15.22 20.30 -20.86
CA LYS A 251 13.95 19.94 -21.50
C LYS A 251 14.26 19.12 -22.76
N THR A 252 13.94 17.83 -22.74
CA THR A 252 14.09 16.94 -23.91
C THR A 252 12.71 16.38 -24.25
N PRO A 253 12.12 16.71 -25.41
CA PRO A 253 10.89 16.07 -25.88
C PRO A 253 11.14 14.61 -26.25
N PRO A 254 10.19 13.69 -26.02
CA PRO A 254 8.92 13.90 -25.32
C PRO A 254 9.15 14.18 -23.84
N PHE A 255 8.36 15.10 -23.27
CA PHE A 255 8.59 15.56 -21.90
C PHE A 255 8.32 14.43 -20.89
N ARG A 256 8.96 14.53 -19.72
CA ARG A 256 8.77 13.56 -18.64
C ARG A 256 7.32 13.58 -18.15
N PRO A 257 6.80 12.44 -17.67
CA PRO A 257 5.44 12.38 -17.18
C PRO A 257 5.23 13.35 -16.02
N LYS A 258 4.03 13.91 -15.94
CA LYS A 258 3.53 14.55 -14.72
C LYS A 258 3.33 13.48 -13.64
N MET A 259 4.05 13.60 -12.52
CA MET A 259 3.75 12.81 -11.31
C MET A 259 2.50 13.34 -10.63
#